data_AF-G2LJX9-F1
#
_entry.id   AF-G2LJX9-F1
#
_cell.length_a   1.000
_cell.length_b   1.000
_cell.length_c   1.000
_cell.angle_alpha   90.00
_cell.angle_beta   90.00
_cell.angle_gamma   90.00
#
_symmetry.space_group_name_H-M   'P 1'
#
loop_
_entity.id
_entity.type
_entity.pdbx_description
1 polymer ?
#
loop_
_entity_poly.entity_id
_entity_poly.type
_entity_poly.pdbx_seq_one_letter_code
_entity_poly.pdbx_strand_id
1 'polypeptide(L)' 'MNFDCLTALPFHHRDPFDRMLVAQSLIEGMPLLSADTIFDAYGVNRIWD' A
#
# COMPACT_ATOMS: atom_id res chain seq x y z
N MET A 1 4.68 -10.04 -14.40
CA MET A 1 4.25 -9.41 -13.14
C MET A 1 2.96 -8.68 -13.43
N ASN A 2 1.89 -8.99 -12.71
CA ASN A 2 0.59 -8.38 -12.98
C ASN A 2 0.51 -7.03 -12.22
N PHE A 3 0.40 -5.92 -12.95
CA PHE A 3 0.36 -4.55 -12.38
C PHE A 3 -1.08 -4.04 -12.14
N ASP A 4 -2.10 -4.86 -12.38
CA ASP A 4 -3.51 -4.47 -12.30
C ASP A 4 -3.91 -3.86 -10.94
N CYS A 5 -3.35 -4.37 -9.85
CA CYS A 5 -3.60 -3.83 -8.50
C CYS A 5 -3.05 -2.41 -8.34
N LEU A 6 -1.82 -2.15 -8.81
CA LEU A 6 -1.14 -0.86 -8.66
C LEU A 6 -1.87 0.27 -9.40
N THR A 7 -2.39 -0.02 -10.60
CA THR A 7 -3.11 0.96 -11.42
C THR A 7 -4.53 1.22 -10.89
N ALA A 8 -5.13 0.27 -10.19
CA ALA A 8 -6.45 0.40 -9.56
C ALA A 8 -6.42 1.13 -8.20
N LEU A 9 -5.24 1.32 -7.58
CA LEU A 9 -5.14 1.99 -6.29
C LEU A 9 -5.66 3.44 -6.35
N PRO A 10 -6.53 3.85 -5.42
CA PRO A 10 -6.95 5.23 -5.28
C PRO A 10 -5.76 6.19 -5.13
N PHE A 11 -5.91 7.43 -5.60
CA PHE A 11 -4.82 8.40 -5.56
C PHE A 11 -4.77 9.15 -4.23
N HIS A 12 -4.26 8.49 -3.18
CA HIS A 12 -3.98 9.10 -1.87
C HIS A 12 -2.51 9.48 -1.72
N HIS A 13 -1.61 8.73 -2.34
CA HIS A 13 -0.16 8.95 -2.28
C HIS A 13 0.44 9.29 -3.66
N ARG A 14 1.38 10.24 -3.70
CA ARG A 14 2.07 10.63 -4.96
C ARG A 14 3.30 9.80 -5.25
N ASP A 15 3.95 9.28 -4.21
CA ASP A 15 5.18 8.50 -4.36
C ASP A 15 4.86 7.13 -5.02
N PRO A 16 5.44 6.84 -6.19
CA PRO A 16 5.19 5.58 -6.90
C PRO A 16 5.73 4.35 -6.16
N PHE A 17 6.78 4.48 -5.35
CA PHE A 17 7.34 3.39 -4.56
C PHE A 17 6.40 3.01 -3.41
N ASP A 18 5.84 3.99 -2.72
CA ASP A 18 4.87 3.73 -1.64
C ASP A 18 3.61 3.05 -2.17
N ARG A 19 3.16 3.43 -3.38
CA ARG A 19 2.04 2.74 -4.04
C ARG A 19 2.39 1.30 -4.40
N MET A 20 3.63 1.02 -4.76
CA MET A 20 4.10 -0.35 -5.02
C MET A 20 4.13 -1.18 -3.72
N LEU A 21 4.56 -0.60 -2.60
CA LEU A 21 4.51 -1.27 -1.28
C LEU A 21 3.09 -1.61 -0.86
N VAL A 22 2.15 -0.68 -1.06
CA VAL A 22 0.72 -0.92 -0.82
C VAL A 22 0.20 -2.07 -1.67
N ALA A 23 0.45 -2.04 -2.98
CA ALA A 23 -0.01 -3.08 -3.90
C ALA A 23 0.54 -4.46 -3.49
N GLN A 24 1.82 -4.55 -3.12
CA GLN A 24 2.43 -5.79 -2.67
C GLN A 24 1.83 -6.28 -1.34
N SER A 25 1.62 -5.39 -0.37
CA SER A 25 0.98 -5.72 0.91
C SER A 25 -0.43 -6.30 0.70
N LEU A 26 -1.22 -5.71 -0.19
CA LEU A 26 -2.57 -6.18 -0.51
C LEU A 26 -2.58 -7.52 -1.25
N ILE A 27 -1.66 -7.72 -2.20
CA ILE A 27 -1.56 -8.98 -2.98
C ILE A 27 -1.11 -10.13 -2.11
N GLU A 28 -0.09 -9.92 -1.27
CA GLU A 28 0.54 -10.97 -0.47
C GLU A 28 -0.14 -11.16 0.90
N GLY A 29 -1.06 -10.26 1.27
CA GLY A 29 -1.70 -10.26 2.59
C GLY A 29 -0.71 -10.01 3.75
N MET A 30 0.40 -9.33 3.47
CA MET A 30 1.45 -9.04 4.45
C MET A 30 1.23 -7.69 5.13
N PRO A 31 1.47 -7.56 6.44
CA PRO A 31 1.38 -6.27 7.12
C PRO A 31 2.44 -5.29 6.61
N LEU A 32 2.09 -4.00 6.58
CA LEU A 32 2.99 -2.92 6.21
C LEU A 32 3.50 -2.20 7.46
N LEU A 33 4.80 -2.30 7.74
CA LEU A 33 5.45 -1.56 8.83
C LEU A 33 5.76 -0.13 8.37
N SER A 34 5.05 0.86 8.88
CA SER A 34 5.28 2.27 8.54
C SER A 34 4.67 3.23 9.54
N ALA A 35 5.36 4.33 9.83
CA ALA A 35 4.87 5.45 10.63
C ALA A 35 3.73 6.21 9.94
N ASP A 36 3.69 6.12 8.62
CA ASP A 36 2.82 6.95 7.83
C ASP A 36 1.39 6.40 7.81
N THR A 37 0.51 7.11 8.49
CA THR A 37 -0.92 6.79 8.56
C THR A 37 -1.63 6.91 7.21
N ILE A 38 -1.01 7.53 6.19
CA ILE A 38 -1.61 7.63 4.85
C ILE A 38 -1.90 6.25 4.23
N PHE A 39 -1.15 5.23 4.66
CA PHE A 39 -1.35 3.86 4.21
C PHE A 39 -2.68 3.27 4.68
N ASP A 40 -3.24 3.76 5.79
CA ASP A 40 -4.53 3.29 6.32
C ASP A 40 -5.68 3.57 5.33
N ALA A 41 -5.55 4.61 4.48
CA ALA A 41 -6.52 4.93 3.41
C ALA A 41 -6.61 3.86 2.30
N TYR A 42 -5.61 2.98 2.21
CA TYR A 42 -5.57 1.89 1.26
C TYR A 42 -6.11 0.56 1.80
N GLY A 43 -6.48 0.51 3.09
CA GLY A 43 -7.00 -0.71 3.72
C GLY A 43 -5.94 -1.79 3.97
N VAL A 44 -4.65 -1.43 3.97
CA VAL A 44 -3.58 -2.35 4.37
C VAL A 44 -3.60 -2.56 5.89
N ASN A 45 -3.10 -3.72 6.33
CA ASN A 45 -2.82 -3.93 7.75
C ASN A 45 -1.52 -3.20 8.13
N ARG A 46 -1.61 -1.97 8.61
CA ARG A 46 -0.43 -1.18 9.01
C ARG A 46 -0.05 -1.46 10.45
N ILE A 47 1.23 -1.71 10.70
CA ILE A 47 1.80 -1.88 12.04
C ILE A 47 2.75 -0.71 12.30
N TRP A 48 2.62 -0.09 13.47
CA TRP A 48 3.56 0.91 13.99
C TRP A 48 3.28 1.11 15.48
N ASP A 49 4.32 1.03 16.30
CA ASP A 49 4.28 1.32 17.73
C ASP A 49 4.61 2.80 18.00
#